data_AF-A0A1K2HJ77-F1
#
_entry.id   AF-A0A1K2HJ77-F1
#
_cell.length_a   1.000
_cell.length_b   1.000
_cell.length_c   1.000
_cell.angle_alpha   90.00
_cell.angle_beta   90.00
_cell.angle_gamma   90.00
#
_symmetry.space_group_name_H-M   'P 1'
#
loop_
_entity.id
_entity.type
_entity.pdbx_description
1 polymer ?
#
loop_
_entity_poly.entity_id
_entity_poly.type
_entity_poly.pdbx_seq_one_letter_code
_entity_poly.pdbx_strand_id
1 'polypeptide(L)'
;MTKKFQYLLFAVLLALCPVIVQGETTTSPSEEVSSSSSSTETTLVSSSSSSTEDLTSGSSSSSETTLTSQDSTSNTATITPEIPKETLKTTTATLATSVIKTQAMYRLYNPNSGEHFYTASAYEAREVIKAKWHYEGVGWHAPVSGVPVYRLYNPNAGDHHYTLNGHEKNDLISRGWRYEGIGWYSDQNQSLELYRAYNPNAQSGSHNYTLNGNEQNVLLRAGWRNEGISWYGSGVRPESSEDAALQALYQQIINSRPQIGKPNYYSQKDSRWSGNRFNSSTIGPSGCVPTSLAMILSGSYGMNLTPADVAARMDGYSSWAFGASGKDIIATANSYGHSVEVVSSQAVAEQRLREGYPLIWLVNVGIGHAVVSFGNSGGKTEVLDPYDRQFINGWQDISFLWGKLSRDPMDWDAGVPVFVIK
;
A
#
# COMPACT_ATOMS: atom_id res chain seq x y z
N MET A 1 -1.46 -30.37 -1.77
CA MET A 1 -2.81 -29.77 -1.76
C MET A 1 -2.68 -28.28 -1.96
N THR A 2 -3.32 -27.75 -3.00
CA THR A 2 -3.34 -26.32 -3.35
C THR A 2 -4.28 -25.54 -2.42
N LYS A 3 -3.80 -24.49 -1.77
CA LYS A 3 -4.67 -23.47 -1.15
C LYS A 3 -4.73 -22.24 -2.08
N LYS A 4 -5.96 -21.89 -2.46
CA LYS A 4 -6.26 -20.70 -3.26
C LYS A 4 -5.90 -19.45 -2.47
N PHE A 5 -5.10 -18.55 -3.04
CA PHE A 5 -4.93 -17.20 -2.53
C PHE A 5 -6.01 -16.31 -3.13
N GLN A 6 -6.80 -15.67 -2.28
CA GLN A 6 -7.89 -14.77 -2.65
C GLN A 6 -7.80 -13.59 -1.68
N TYR A 7 -7.13 -12.51 -2.11
CA TYR A 7 -7.01 -11.28 -1.32
C TYR A 7 -7.74 -10.14 -2.03
N LEU A 8 -8.50 -9.41 -1.21
CA LEU A 8 -9.54 -8.49 -1.64
C LEU A 8 -8.98 -7.07 -1.76
N LEU A 9 -9.28 -6.40 -2.87
CA LEU A 9 -8.95 -5.00 -3.10
C LEU A 9 -9.88 -4.13 -2.22
N PHE A 10 -9.34 -3.36 -1.28
CA PHE A 10 -10.12 -2.37 -0.53
C PHE A 10 -9.87 -0.96 -1.06
N ALA A 11 -10.86 -0.44 -1.80
CA ALA A 11 -10.97 0.97 -2.11
C ALA A 11 -11.71 1.68 -0.97
N VAL A 12 -11.13 2.74 -0.42
CA VAL A 12 -11.82 3.65 0.50
C VAL A 12 -12.72 4.57 -0.33
N LEU A 13 -14.02 4.27 -0.37
CA LEU A 13 -15.00 5.09 -1.09
C LEU A 13 -15.70 6.04 -0.11
N LEU A 14 -15.56 7.35 -0.36
CA LEU A 14 -16.28 8.39 0.37
C LEU A 14 -17.79 8.36 0.03
N ALA A 15 -18.62 8.49 1.06
CA ALA A 15 -20.07 8.42 0.93
C ALA A 15 -20.66 9.75 0.45
N LEU A 16 -21.47 9.70 -0.62
CA LEU A 16 -22.52 10.67 -0.90
C LEU A 16 -23.78 9.94 -1.38
N CYS A 17 -24.87 10.10 -0.63
CA CYS A 17 -26.21 9.68 -1.02
C CYS A 17 -26.88 10.85 -1.77
N PRO A 18 -27.83 10.60 -2.70
CA PRO A 18 -29.20 10.54 -2.22
C PRO A 18 -30.14 9.53 -2.90
N VAL A 19 -31.08 9.07 -2.07
CA VAL A 19 -32.45 8.58 -2.35
C VAL A 19 -33.00 8.80 -3.76
N ILE A 20 -33.39 7.71 -4.44
CA ILE A 20 -34.62 7.63 -5.27
C ILE A 20 -35.32 6.28 -5.02
N VAL A 21 -36.66 6.31 -4.98
CA VAL A 21 -37.57 5.18 -4.76
C VAL A 21 -37.76 4.36 -6.04
N GLN A 22 -37.78 3.03 -5.94
CA GLN A 22 -38.47 2.14 -6.89
C GLN A 22 -39.18 1.00 -6.15
N GLY A 23 -40.38 0.66 -6.61
CA GLY A 23 -41.19 -0.43 -6.08
C GLY A 23 -41.14 -1.70 -6.94
N GLU A 24 -41.69 -2.75 -6.34
CA GLU A 24 -42.44 -3.87 -6.94
C GLU A 24 -42.99 -3.63 -8.37
N THR A 25 -43.14 -4.63 -9.26
CA THR A 25 -43.36 -6.08 -9.08
C THR A 25 -43.18 -6.87 -10.41
N THR A 26 -43.14 -8.23 -10.34
CA THR A 26 -43.49 -9.21 -11.42
C THR A 26 -42.60 -9.27 -12.69
N THR A 27 -42.43 -10.39 -13.43
CA THR A 27 -43.06 -11.74 -13.46
C THR A 27 -42.10 -12.80 -14.06
N SER A 28 -42.26 -14.08 -13.68
CA SER A 28 -41.78 -15.29 -14.43
C SER A 28 -42.91 -15.80 -15.37
N PRO A 29 -42.90 -17.01 -16.01
CA PRO A 29 -41.91 -18.10 -16.11
C PRO A 29 -41.75 -18.75 -17.53
N SER A 30 -40.92 -19.81 -17.65
CA SER A 30 -41.18 -21.13 -18.30
C SER A 30 -39.85 -21.84 -18.68
N GLU A 31 -39.52 -22.96 -18.02
CA GLU A 31 -39.62 -24.37 -18.47
C GLU A 31 -38.50 -24.80 -19.45
N GLU A 32 -37.50 -25.57 -19.00
CA GLU A 32 -37.47 -27.05 -18.83
C GLU A 32 -37.26 -27.85 -20.13
N VAL A 33 -36.10 -28.53 -20.25
CA VAL A 33 -36.02 -29.98 -20.56
C VAL A 33 -34.77 -30.56 -19.86
N SER A 34 -34.88 -31.78 -19.36
CA SER A 34 -33.81 -32.53 -18.67
C SER A 34 -33.17 -33.61 -19.55
N SER A 35 -31.98 -34.08 -19.17
CA SER A 35 -31.67 -35.52 -19.11
C SER A 35 -30.34 -35.77 -18.40
N SER A 36 -30.22 -36.96 -17.82
CA SER A 36 -29.21 -37.30 -16.82
C SER A 36 -28.22 -38.36 -17.32
N SER A 37 -27.09 -38.49 -16.63
CA SER A 37 -26.57 -39.81 -16.26
C SER A 37 -25.71 -39.69 -15.00
N SER A 38 -25.71 -40.77 -14.21
CA SER A 38 -25.11 -40.85 -12.88
C SER A 38 -24.23 -42.09 -12.81
N SER A 39 -23.15 -42.03 -12.04
CA SER A 39 -22.67 -43.19 -11.29
C SER A 39 -21.86 -42.77 -10.06
N THR A 40 -22.36 -43.20 -8.89
CA THR A 40 -21.63 -43.48 -7.64
C THR A 40 -20.49 -44.49 -7.93
N GLU A 41 -19.42 -44.70 -7.17
CA GLU A 41 -19.26 -45.08 -5.75
C GLU A 41 -17.71 -45.19 -5.47
N THR A 42 -17.10 -45.56 -4.35
CA THR A 42 -17.50 -46.10 -3.01
C THR A 42 -16.66 -45.45 -1.90
N THR A 43 -17.07 -45.63 -0.64
CA THR A 43 -16.33 -45.31 0.60
C THR A 43 -15.18 -46.29 0.92
N LEU A 44 -14.20 -45.84 1.71
CA LEU A 44 -13.47 -46.71 2.65
C LEU A 44 -13.30 -46.02 4.00
N VAL A 45 -13.57 -46.78 5.07
CA VAL A 45 -13.43 -46.40 6.49
C VAL A 45 -12.19 -47.10 7.05
N SER A 46 -11.47 -46.44 7.97
CA SER A 46 -10.62 -47.12 8.96
C SER A 46 -10.52 -46.29 10.25
N SER A 47 -10.55 -46.97 11.38
CA SER A 47 -10.57 -46.42 12.74
C SER A 47 -9.52 -47.12 13.62
N SER A 48 -8.89 -46.37 14.54
CA SER A 48 -8.11 -46.84 15.72
C SER A 48 -7.32 -45.63 16.27
N SER A 49 -7.69 -45.00 17.39
CA SER A 49 -7.48 -45.39 18.80
C SER A 49 -6.13 -44.95 19.40
N SER A 50 -6.20 -44.03 20.38
CA SER A 50 -5.59 -44.10 21.71
C SER A 50 -4.08 -44.38 21.87
N SER A 51 -3.35 -43.42 22.47
CA SER A 51 -2.84 -43.59 23.86
C SER A 51 -2.20 -42.32 24.44
N THR A 52 -2.39 -42.11 25.74
CA THR A 52 -1.75 -41.12 26.62
C THR A 52 -0.50 -41.69 27.31
N GLU A 53 0.53 -40.86 27.53
CA GLU A 53 1.38 -40.71 28.75
C GLU A 53 1.99 -39.29 28.61
N ASP A 54 1.83 -38.29 29.49
CA ASP A 54 2.07 -38.17 30.93
C ASP A 54 3.51 -38.50 31.39
N LEU A 55 4.27 -37.45 31.72
CA LEU A 55 5.12 -37.45 32.90
C LEU A 55 5.22 -36.03 33.50
N THR A 56 4.50 -35.86 34.61
CA THR A 56 4.82 -34.98 35.76
C THR A 56 6.34 -34.95 36.12
N SER A 57 6.92 -34.05 36.93
CA SER A 57 6.52 -33.08 37.98
C SER A 57 7.70 -32.07 38.17
N GLY A 58 7.67 -30.99 38.96
CA GLY A 58 6.68 -30.40 39.87
C GLY A 58 6.93 -28.87 39.99
N SER A 59 5.99 -28.05 40.50
CA SER A 59 5.66 -27.86 41.94
C SER A 59 6.83 -27.19 42.70
N SER A 60 6.68 -26.13 43.49
CA SER A 60 5.55 -25.31 43.99
C SER A 60 6.15 -23.95 44.48
N SER A 61 5.45 -22.88 44.89
CA SER A 61 4.34 -22.80 45.85
C SER A 61 3.55 -21.51 45.72
N SER A 62 2.25 -21.64 45.94
CA SER A 62 1.29 -20.57 46.22
C SER A 62 1.47 -20.00 47.64
N SER A 63 0.83 -18.84 47.88
CA SER A 63 0.28 -18.42 49.18
C SER A 63 -0.85 -17.42 48.93
N GLU A 64 -2.07 -17.81 49.29
CA GLU A 64 -3.26 -16.95 49.38
C GLU A 64 -3.79 -17.06 50.81
N THR A 65 -4.16 -15.94 51.45
CA THR A 65 -4.82 -15.97 52.76
C THR A 65 -5.70 -14.74 52.97
N THR A 66 -7.00 -14.97 53.10
CA THR A 66 -8.05 -14.04 53.52
C THR A 66 -7.98 -13.74 55.03
N LEU A 67 -8.56 -12.62 55.50
CA LEU A 67 -9.27 -12.40 56.79
C LEU A 67 -9.46 -10.86 57.02
N THR A 68 -10.68 -10.31 56.87
CA THR A 68 -11.70 -9.95 57.90
C THR A 68 -11.55 -8.60 58.62
N SER A 69 -12.70 -8.06 59.07
CA SER A 69 -12.89 -6.69 59.56
C SER A 69 -13.35 -6.63 61.03
N GLN A 70 -13.30 -5.42 61.64
CA GLN A 70 -13.98 -4.98 62.89
C GLN A 70 -13.42 -5.53 64.24
N ASP A 71 -13.25 -4.81 65.35
CA ASP A 71 -13.66 -3.46 65.81
C ASP A 71 -13.10 -3.14 67.24
N SER A 72 -13.21 -1.86 67.67
CA SER A 72 -13.45 -1.33 69.04
C SER A 72 -12.38 -1.13 70.15
N THR A 73 -12.19 0.16 70.50
CA THR A 73 -12.02 0.78 71.86
C THR A 73 -10.69 0.58 72.62
N SER A 74 -10.25 1.44 73.56
CA SER A 74 -10.90 2.53 74.33
C SER A 74 -9.88 3.61 74.76
N ASN A 75 -10.27 4.90 74.80
CA ASN A 75 -10.30 5.68 76.07
C ASN A 75 -10.85 7.10 75.91
N THR A 76 -11.68 7.49 76.88
CA THR A 76 -12.46 8.74 76.94
C THR A 76 -11.95 9.66 78.05
N ALA A 77 -11.81 10.95 77.77
CA ALA A 77 -11.85 12.01 78.79
C ALA A 77 -12.39 13.32 78.19
N THR A 78 -13.35 13.93 78.89
CA THR A 78 -14.22 15.02 78.40
C THR A 78 -13.66 16.41 78.72
N ILE A 79 -13.57 17.31 77.72
CA ILE A 79 -13.69 18.77 77.92
C ILE A 79 -14.47 19.37 76.73
N THR A 80 -15.46 20.23 77.03
CA THR A 80 -16.26 21.02 76.07
C THR A 80 -16.22 22.49 76.52
N PRO A 81 -16.57 23.47 75.67
CA PRO A 81 -15.66 24.08 74.70
C PRO A 81 -15.39 25.57 75.00
N GLU A 82 -14.34 26.14 74.41
CA GLU A 82 -14.24 27.59 74.22
C GLU A 82 -13.78 27.87 72.77
N ILE A 83 -14.42 28.83 72.11
CA ILE A 83 -14.23 29.11 70.67
C ILE A 83 -13.50 30.45 70.48
N PRO A 84 -12.19 30.43 70.17
CA PRO A 84 -11.54 31.56 69.53
C PRO A 84 -11.91 31.60 68.04
N LYS A 85 -12.55 32.70 67.63
CA LYS A 85 -13.05 32.93 66.29
C LYS A 85 -11.90 33.08 65.28
N GLU A 86 -11.71 32.03 64.48
CA GLU A 86 -11.36 32.06 63.05
C GLU A 86 -10.61 33.31 62.52
N THR A 87 -9.32 33.13 62.18
CA THR A 87 -8.69 33.86 61.07
C THR A 87 -8.09 32.84 60.12
N LEU A 88 -8.96 32.21 59.33
CA LEU A 88 -8.55 31.36 58.21
C LEU A 88 -7.79 32.23 57.19
N LYS A 89 -6.46 32.12 57.18
CA LYS A 89 -5.67 32.53 56.02
C LYS A 89 -5.99 31.55 54.90
N THR A 90 -7.00 31.88 54.11
CA THR A 90 -7.31 31.22 52.85
C THR A 90 -6.15 31.43 51.88
N THR A 91 -5.14 30.58 52.00
CA THR A 91 -4.09 30.46 51.00
C THR A 91 -4.71 29.72 49.81
N THR A 92 -5.41 30.47 48.95
CA THR A 92 -5.87 29.95 47.66
C THR A 92 -4.63 29.61 46.83
N ALA A 93 -4.16 28.38 46.97
CA ALA A 93 -3.19 27.80 46.05
C ALA A 93 -3.91 27.62 44.72
N THR A 94 -3.87 28.66 43.88
CA THR A 94 -4.29 28.57 42.49
C THR A 94 -3.43 27.51 41.82
N LEU A 95 -4.02 26.33 41.60
CA LEU A 95 -3.43 25.29 40.77
C LEU A 95 -3.25 25.88 39.38
N ALA A 96 -2.05 26.35 39.09
CA ALA A 96 -1.67 26.78 37.76
C ALA A 96 -1.61 25.53 36.87
N THR A 97 -2.71 25.22 36.20
CA THR A 97 -2.80 24.16 35.21
C THR A 97 -1.71 24.40 34.16
N SER A 98 -0.65 23.59 34.20
CA SER A 98 0.43 23.67 33.22
C SER A 98 -0.15 23.37 31.85
N VAL A 99 -0.23 24.38 30.98
CA VAL A 99 -0.69 24.22 29.61
C VAL A 99 0.36 23.40 28.87
N ILE A 100 0.04 22.14 28.58
CA ILE A 100 0.94 21.27 27.81
C ILE A 100 1.10 21.84 26.40
N LYS A 101 2.34 22.14 26.02
CA LYS A 101 2.67 22.53 24.65
C LYS A 101 2.77 21.28 23.78
N THR A 102 2.14 21.32 22.62
CA THR A 102 2.10 20.19 21.68
C THR A 102 2.55 20.62 20.29
N GLN A 103 2.77 19.63 19.43
CA GLN A 103 3.22 19.74 18.05
C GLN A 103 2.44 18.73 17.19
N ALA A 104 2.17 19.06 15.93
CA ALA A 104 1.43 18.21 14.99
C ALA A 104 2.37 17.19 14.32
N MET A 105 2.08 15.89 14.45
CA MET A 105 2.84 14.82 13.80
C MET A 105 2.26 14.54 12.42
N TYR A 106 3.02 14.89 11.39
CA TYR A 106 2.67 14.70 9.99
C TYR A 106 2.84 13.23 9.60
N ARG A 107 1.81 12.66 8.95
CA ARG A 107 1.80 11.28 8.45
C ARG A 107 1.94 11.29 6.93
N LEU A 108 2.92 10.57 6.41
CA LEU A 108 3.21 10.48 4.98
C LEU A 108 3.34 9.01 4.57
N TYR A 109 2.54 8.58 3.61
CA TYR A 109 2.53 7.21 3.10
C TYR A 109 3.31 7.08 1.80
N ASN A 110 4.16 6.06 1.72
CA ASN A 110 4.88 5.66 0.52
C ASN A 110 4.09 4.56 -0.21
N PRO A 111 3.37 4.85 -1.30
CA PRO A 111 2.64 3.83 -2.06
C PRO A 111 3.55 2.77 -2.71
N ASN A 112 4.87 2.95 -2.66
CA ASN A 112 5.85 2.12 -3.34
C ASN A 112 6.44 1.04 -2.42
N SER A 113 6.79 1.41 -1.18
CA SER A 113 7.28 0.47 -0.15
C SER A 113 6.19 0.01 0.82
N GLY A 114 5.08 0.74 0.93
CA GLY A 114 4.10 0.56 2.01
C GLY A 114 4.47 1.26 3.32
N GLU A 115 5.60 1.96 3.37
CA GLU A 115 6.08 2.69 4.54
C GLU A 115 5.22 3.89 4.89
N HIS A 116 5.01 4.09 6.19
CA HIS A 116 4.56 5.37 6.72
C HIS A 116 5.73 6.07 7.41
N PHE A 117 6.01 7.30 6.99
CA PHE A 117 6.97 8.19 7.63
C PHE A 117 6.21 9.18 8.52
N TYR A 118 6.70 9.35 9.74
CA TYR A 118 6.10 10.20 10.76
C TYR A 118 7.11 11.24 11.25
N THR A 119 6.72 12.51 11.23
CA THR A 119 7.62 13.60 11.62
C THR A 119 6.90 14.81 12.23
N ALA A 120 7.59 15.47 13.16
CA ALA A 120 7.25 16.81 13.64
C ALA A 120 7.75 17.93 12.70
N SER A 121 8.71 17.61 11.82
CA SER A 121 9.37 18.57 10.96
C SER A 121 8.56 18.80 9.68
N ALA A 122 7.93 19.97 9.58
CA ALA A 122 7.31 20.40 8.34
C ALA A 122 8.31 20.53 7.18
N TYR A 123 9.61 20.69 7.46
CA TYR A 123 10.65 20.63 6.43
C TYR A 123 10.82 19.21 5.89
N GLU A 124 10.97 18.20 6.75
CA GLU A 124 11.04 16.79 6.30
C GLU A 124 9.77 16.40 5.54
N ALA A 125 8.59 16.78 6.04
CA ALA A 125 7.32 16.53 5.35
C ALA A 125 7.27 17.19 3.95
N ARG A 126 7.74 18.44 3.78
CA ARG A 126 7.83 19.10 2.47
C ARG A 126 8.74 18.35 1.49
N GLU A 127 9.90 17.89 1.92
CA GLU A 127 10.83 17.16 1.05
C GLU A 127 10.30 15.78 0.67
N VAL A 128 9.63 15.09 1.60
CA VAL A 128 8.97 13.78 1.34
C VAL A 128 7.76 13.94 0.40
N ILE A 129 6.99 15.03 0.51
CA ILE A 129 5.93 15.39 -0.45
C ILE A 129 6.51 15.67 -1.85
N LYS A 130 7.64 16.40 -1.95
CA LYS A 130 8.36 16.61 -3.22
C LYS A 130 8.86 15.29 -3.81
N ALA A 131 9.29 14.36 -2.98
CA ALA A 131 9.60 12.96 -3.32
C ALA A 131 8.36 12.09 -3.66
N LYS A 132 7.19 12.71 -3.84
CA LYS A 132 5.95 12.15 -4.40
C LYS A 132 5.20 11.15 -3.50
N TRP A 133 5.54 11.09 -2.21
CA TRP A 133 4.75 10.36 -1.20
C TRP A 133 3.36 10.99 -1.03
N HIS A 134 2.42 10.20 -0.52
CA HIS A 134 1.07 10.63 -0.19
C HIS A 134 1.08 11.36 1.16
N TYR A 135 0.65 12.63 1.18
CA TYR A 135 0.44 13.35 2.44
C TYR A 135 -0.95 13.02 2.99
N GLU A 136 -1.00 12.49 4.21
CA GLU A 136 -2.24 12.06 4.86
C GLU A 136 -2.72 13.03 5.94
N GLY A 137 -2.01 14.14 6.14
CA GLY A 137 -2.32 15.13 7.17
C GLY A 137 -1.64 14.86 8.51
N VAL A 138 -2.25 15.39 9.57
CA VAL A 138 -1.79 15.20 10.96
C VAL A 138 -2.32 13.88 11.51
N GLY A 139 -1.43 12.93 11.79
CA GLY A 139 -1.81 11.63 12.38
C GLY A 139 -2.16 11.73 13.86
N TRP A 140 -1.47 12.57 14.63
CA TRP A 140 -1.77 12.91 16.03
C TRP A 140 -1.03 14.17 16.47
N HIS A 141 -1.33 14.66 17.68
CA HIS A 141 -0.53 15.69 18.34
C HIS A 141 0.36 15.05 19.42
N ALA A 142 1.63 15.41 19.46
CA ALA A 142 2.57 14.96 20.49
C ALA A 142 2.95 16.14 21.40
N PRO A 143 3.15 15.94 22.72
CA PRO A 143 3.81 16.92 23.58
C PRO A 143 5.23 17.28 23.08
N VAL A 144 5.67 18.49 23.40
CA VAL A 144 7.05 18.95 23.14
C VAL A 144 8.06 18.53 24.21
N SER A 145 7.61 17.87 25.28
CA SER A 145 8.41 17.31 26.37
C SER A 145 7.67 16.13 27.02
N GLY A 146 8.38 15.25 27.72
CA GLY A 146 7.80 14.07 28.38
C GLY A 146 8.68 12.84 28.22
N VAL A 147 8.08 11.68 27.96
CA VAL A 147 8.82 10.42 27.74
C VAL A 147 9.24 10.32 26.27
N PRO A 148 10.53 10.17 25.94
CA PRO A 148 11.02 10.30 24.56
C PRO A 148 10.68 9.08 23.68
N VAL A 149 10.15 9.35 22.49
CA VAL A 149 10.04 8.37 21.40
C VAL A 149 11.28 8.49 20.51
N TYR A 150 12.07 7.43 20.47
CA TYR A 150 13.30 7.32 19.69
C TYR A 150 12.98 7.05 18.22
N ARG A 151 13.61 7.81 17.31
CA ARG A 151 13.58 7.56 15.86
C ARG A 151 14.84 6.83 15.42
N LEU A 152 14.68 5.75 14.65
CA LEU A 152 15.76 5.02 14.01
C LEU A 152 15.48 4.87 12.51
N TYR A 153 16.55 4.82 11.72
CA TYR A 153 16.51 4.60 10.28
C TYR A 153 17.35 3.40 9.88
N ASN A 154 16.81 2.54 9.01
CA ASN A 154 17.49 1.40 8.44
C ASN A 154 18.09 1.74 7.06
N PRO A 155 19.42 1.89 6.94
CA PRO A 155 20.04 2.20 5.65
C PRO A 155 19.92 1.07 4.61
N ASN A 156 19.56 -0.15 5.02
CA ASN A 156 19.51 -1.31 4.13
C ASN A 156 18.13 -1.56 3.51
N ALA A 157 17.05 -1.26 4.24
CA ALA A 157 15.67 -1.37 3.74
C ALA A 157 14.99 -0.02 3.50
N GLY A 158 15.61 1.08 3.94
CA GLY A 158 15.07 2.42 3.84
C GLY A 158 13.94 2.74 4.83
N ASP A 159 13.62 1.84 5.77
CA ASP A 159 12.50 2.01 6.71
C ASP A 159 12.87 2.73 8.01
N HIS A 160 11.88 3.43 8.59
CA HIS A 160 11.98 4.07 9.90
C HIS A 160 11.28 3.25 10.99
N HIS A 161 11.86 3.26 12.19
CA HIS A 161 11.28 2.66 13.39
C HIS A 161 11.16 3.67 14.52
N TYR A 162 10.09 3.55 15.29
CA TYR A 162 9.77 4.46 16.38
C TYR A 162 9.42 3.67 17.65
N THR A 163 10.07 3.99 18.77
CA THR A 163 9.87 3.26 20.03
C THR A 163 10.15 4.09 21.28
N LEU A 164 9.42 3.81 22.36
CA LEU A 164 9.77 4.24 23.73
C LEU A 164 10.85 3.35 24.36
N ASN A 165 11.04 2.13 23.87
CA ASN A 165 11.88 1.13 24.50
C ASN A 165 13.36 1.39 24.18
N GLY A 166 14.11 1.80 25.21
CA GLY A 166 15.55 2.04 25.12
C GLY A 166 16.37 0.79 24.76
N HIS A 167 15.90 -0.42 25.12
CA HIS A 167 16.55 -1.68 24.75
C HIS A 167 16.32 -1.99 23.27
N GLU A 168 15.08 -1.92 22.78
CA GLU A 168 14.74 -2.12 21.36
C GLU A 168 15.54 -1.17 20.46
N LYS A 169 15.66 0.11 20.85
CA LYS A 169 16.55 1.07 20.19
C LYS A 169 18.01 0.59 20.15
N ASN A 170 18.57 0.17 21.29
CA ASN A 170 19.96 -0.27 21.37
C ASN A 170 20.22 -1.55 20.55
N ASP A 171 19.27 -2.49 20.56
CA ASP A 171 19.33 -3.73 19.78
C ASP A 171 19.30 -3.44 18.27
N LEU A 172 18.45 -2.51 17.82
CA LEU A 172 18.41 -2.07 16.43
C LEU A 172 19.72 -1.36 16.02
N ILE A 173 20.29 -0.51 16.88
CA ILE A 173 21.62 0.10 16.65
C ILE A 173 22.68 -1.00 16.48
N SER A 174 22.68 -2.03 17.32
CA SER A 174 23.61 -3.17 17.21
C SER A 174 23.49 -3.95 15.88
N ARG A 175 22.31 -3.87 15.24
CA ARG A 175 21.98 -4.48 13.94
C ARG A 175 22.22 -3.54 12.75
N GLY A 176 22.88 -2.40 12.97
CA GLY A 176 23.27 -1.44 11.93
C GLY A 176 22.22 -0.37 11.61
N TRP A 177 21.17 -0.21 12.42
CA TRP A 177 20.25 0.93 12.29
C TRP A 177 20.91 2.21 12.80
N ARG A 178 20.67 3.32 12.09
CA ARG A 178 21.11 4.65 12.51
C ARG A 178 20.10 5.22 13.51
N TYR A 179 20.56 5.53 14.72
CA TYR A 179 19.77 6.34 15.66
C TYR A 179 19.77 7.80 15.21
N GLU A 180 18.59 8.40 15.10
CA GLU A 180 18.41 9.77 14.59
C GLU A 180 18.01 10.78 15.68
N GLY A 181 17.86 10.32 16.92
CA GLY A 181 17.48 11.16 18.05
C GLY A 181 16.05 10.88 18.55
N ILE A 182 15.50 11.88 19.24
CA ILE A 182 14.12 11.88 19.73
C ILE A 182 13.25 12.48 18.63
N GLY A 183 12.26 11.73 18.15
CA GLY A 183 11.30 12.24 17.14
C GLY A 183 10.25 13.15 17.77
N TRP A 184 9.72 12.74 18.92
CA TRP A 184 8.72 13.45 19.73
C TRP A 184 8.63 12.81 21.12
N TYR A 185 7.68 13.24 21.95
CA TYR A 185 7.43 12.69 23.28
C TYR A 185 6.04 12.06 23.38
N SER A 186 5.89 11.05 24.24
CA SER A 186 4.61 10.49 24.65
C SER A 186 3.92 11.39 25.68
N ASP A 187 2.60 11.50 25.59
CA ASP A 187 1.78 12.10 26.64
C ASP A 187 1.85 11.28 27.94
N GLN A 188 2.19 11.96 29.03
CA GLN A 188 2.25 11.39 30.38
C GLN A 188 0.86 11.24 31.00
N ASN A 189 -0.13 12.00 30.53
CA ASN A 189 -1.54 11.83 30.92
C ASN A 189 -2.23 10.68 30.15
N GLN A 190 -1.52 10.04 29.20
CA GLN A 190 -2.02 8.91 28.42
C GLN A 190 -3.32 9.20 27.63
N SER A 191 -3.51 10.44 27.16
CA SER A 191 -4.81 10.91 26.63
C SER A 191 -5.36 10.11 25.44
N LEU A 192 -4.49 9.67 24.52
CA LEU A 192 -4.88 9.00 23.27
C LEU A 192 -3.90 7.87 22.93
N GLU A 193 -4.38 6.64 22.82
CA GLU A 193 -3.56 5.45 22.53
C GLU A 193 -3.12 5.39 21.06
N LEU A 194 -1.82 5.23 20.80
CA LEU A 194 -1.33 4.84 19.46
C LEU A 194 -1.07 3.34 19.37
N TYR A 195 -1.86 2.69 18.54
CA TYR A 195 -1.70 1.28 18.17
C TYR A 195 -0.52 1.10 17.21
N ARG A 196 0.26 0.03 17.41
CA ARG A 196 1.29 -0.44 16.48
C ARG A 196 0.88 -1.79 15.88
N ALA A 197 1.02 -1.90 14.56
CA ALA A 197 0.92 -3.16 13.83
C ALA A 197 2.21 -3.40 13.04
N TYR A 198 2.70 -4.64 13.07
CA TYR A 198 3.88 -5.08 12.31
C TYR A 198 3.49 -5.98 11.14
N ASN A 199 4.01 -5.71 9.95
CA ASN A 199 3.85 -6.52 8.75
C ASN A 199 5.01 -7.52 8.61
N PRO A 200 4.83 -8.81 8.93
CA PRO A 200 5.89 -9.82 8.80
C PRO A 200 6.26 -10.14 7.34
N ASN A 201 5.52 -9.61 6.36
CA ASN A 201 5.73 -9.85 4.93
C ASN A 201 6.28 -8.62 4.19
N ALA A 202 6.57 -7.53 4.91
CA ALA A 202 7.10 -6.30 4.32
C ALA A 202 8.63 -6.35 4.17
N GLN A 203 9.13 -5.91 3.00
CA GLN A 203 10.56 -5.72 2.76
C GLN A 203 11.07 -4.39 3.35
N SER A 204 10.18 -3.41 3.49
CA SER A 204 10.37 -2.06 4.02
C SER A 204 8.99 -1.53 4.44
N GLY A 205 8.91 -0.50 5.28
CA GLY A 205 7.62 -0.02 5.78
C GLY A 205 6.93 -0.99 6.74
N SER A 206 7.74 -1.70 7.54
CA SER A 206 7.30 -2.87 8.30
C SER A 206 6.34 -2.57 9.47
N HIS A 207 6.17 -1.30 9.88
CA HIS A 207 5.29 -0.92 10.98
C HIS A 207 4.31 0.20 10.59
N ASN A 208 3.11 0.14 11.16
CA ASN A 208 2.09 1.19 11.09
C ASN A 208 1.76 1.67 12.50
N TYR A 209 1.65 2.99 12.69
CA TYR A 209 1.26 3.64 13.94
C TYR A 209 0.02 4.51 13.73
N THR A 210 -1.00 4.34 14.56
CA THR A 210 -2.28 5.04 14.38
C THR A 210 -3.10 5.21 15.65
N LEU A 211 -3.88 6.29 15.70
CA LEU A 211 -4.99 6.49 16.65
C LEU A 211 -6.27 5.74 16.21
N ASN A 212 -6.36 5.31 14.94
CA ASN A 212 -7.57 4.78 14.35
C ASN A 212 -7.69 3.26 14.58
N GLY A 213 -8.50 2.87 15.57
CA GLY A 213 -8.78 1.46 15.86
C GLY A 213 -9.39 0.68 14.68
N ASN A 214 -10.08 1.33 13.73
CA ASN A 214 -10.58 0.66 12.53
C ASN A 214 -9.44 0.34 11.54
N GLU A 215 -8.48 1.25 11.37
CA GLU A 215 -7.27 1.03 10.56
C GLU A 215 -6.45 -0.12 11.14
N GLN A 216 -6.19 -0.12 12.45
CA GLN A 216 -5.55 -1.24 13.16
C GLN A 216 -6.30 -2.56 12.88
N ASN A 217 -7.61 -2.60 13.09
CA ASN A 217 -8.42 -3.80 12.87
C ASN A 217 -8.48 -4.26 11.40
N VAL A 218 -8.24 -3.39 10.41
CA VAL A 218 -8.10 -3.78 9.01
C VAL A 218 -6.72 -4.42 8.76
N LEU A 219 -5.65 -3.85 9.28
CA LEU A 219 -4.29 -4.40 9.17
C LEU A 219 -4.19 -5.79 9.81
N LEU A 220 -4.78 -6.00 10.99
CA LEU A 220 -4.81 -7.32 11.64
C LEU A 220 -5.55 -8.37 10.81
N ARG A 221 -6.68 -8.01 10.18
CA ARG A 221 -7.39 -8.90 9.23
C ARG A 221 -6.60 -9.18 7.96
N ALA A 222 -5.74 -8.25 7.55
CA ALA A 222 -4.79 -8.44 6.45
C ALA A 222 -3.53 -9.27 6.84
N GLY A 223 -3.46 -9.79 8.08
CA GLY A 223 -2.38 -10.66 8.54
C GLY A 223 -1.19 -9.95 9.20
N TRP A 224 -1.33 -8.65 9.52
CA TRP A 224 -0.36 -7.94 10.35
C TRP A 224 -0.45 -8.41 11.81
N ARG A 225 0.65 -8.34 12.54
CA ARG A 225 0.71 -8.69 13.96
C ARG A 225 0.35 -7.47 14.80
N ASN A 226 -0.51 -7.67 15.80
CA ASN A 226 -0.81 -6.63 16.79
C ASN A 226 0.35 -6.55 17.78
N GLU A 227 0.91 -5.36 17.97
CA GLU A 227 1.99 -5.11 18.94
C GLU A 227 1.54 -4.20 20.09
N GLY A 228 0.24 -3.90 20.16
CA GLY A 228 -0.34 -3.13 21.26
C GLY A 228 -0.12 -1.62 21.14
N ILE A 229 -0.09 -0.95 22.29
CA ILE A 229 0.10 0.50 22.39
C ILE A 229 1.59 0.81 22.42
N SER A 230 2.06 1.69 21.53
CA SER A 230 3.49 2.07 21.49
C SER A 230 3.81 3.35 22.28
N TRP A 231 2.90 4.31 22.29
CA TRP A 231 2.95 5.53 23.09
C TRP A 231 1.57 6.21 23.07
N TYR A 232 1.49 7.37 23.71
CA TYR A 232 0.25 8.15 23.80
C TYR A 232 0.40 9.52 23.12
N GLY A 233 -0.61 9.90 22.33
CA GLY A 233 -0.79 11.25 21.81
C GLY A 233 -1.54 12.14 22.81
N SER A 234 -1.47 13.44 22.57
CA SER A 234 -2.17 14.45 23.37
C SER A 234 -3.54 14.81 22.76
N GLY A 235 -4.55 14.98 23.61
CA GLY A 235 -5.83 15.58 23.22
C GLY A 235 -5.74 17.09 22.95
N VAL A 236 -4.66 17.76 23.35
CA VAL A 236 -4.45 19.21 23.16
C VAL A 236 -3.83 19.47 21.79
N ARG A 237 -4.55 20.22 20.95
CA ARG A 237 -4.04 20.68 19.64
C ARG A 237 -2.96 21.77 19.82
N PRO A 238 -1.96 21.83 18.94
CA PRO A 238 -0.99 22.93 18.96
C PRO A 238 -1.65 24.26 18.56
N GLU A 239 -1.07 25.38 18.99
CA GLU A 239 -1.52 26.73 18.64
C GLU A 239 -1.46 27.00 17.12
N SER A 240 -0.52 26.36 16.42
CA SER A 240 -0.36 26.43 14.97
C SER A 240 0.25 25.14 14.41
N SER A 241 0.08 24.91 13.10
CA SER A 241 0.77 23.86 12.36
C SER A 241 0.86 24.21 10.87
N GLU A 242 1.78 23.56 10.16
CA GLU A 242 2.00 23.76 8.72
C GLU A 242 1.08 22.88 7.85
N ASP A 243 0.11 22.18 8.47
CA ASP A 243 -0.74 21.17 7.81
C ASP A 243 -1.41 21.69 6.54
N ALA A 244 -2.04 22.87 6.59
CA ALA A 244 -2.68 23.47 5.42
C ALA A 244 -1.69 23.80 4.28
N ALA A 245 -0.46 24.19 4.61
CA ALA A 245 0.58 24.49 3.61
C ALA A 245 1.16 23.21 2.99
N LEU A 246 1.34 22.16 3.80
CA LEU A 246 1.73 20.82 3.35
C LEU A 246 0.65 20.21 2.45
N GLN A 247 -0.62 20.33 2.85
CA GLN A 247 -1.76 19.87 2.08
C GLN A 247 -1.88 20.59 0.74
N ALA A 248 -1.67 21.91 0.70
CA ALA A 248 -1.66 22.70 -0.53
C ALA A 248 -0.51 22.30 -1.47
N LEU A 249 0.71 22.11 -0.94
CA LEU A 249 1.87 21.63 -1.71
C LEU A 249 1.62 20.23 -2.29
N TYR A 250 1.04 19.32 -1.50
CA TYR A 250 0.68 17.99 -1.96
C TYR A 250 -0.35 18.05 -3.10
N GLN A 251 -1.42 18.82 -2.96
CA GLN A 251 -2.42 19.00 -4.02
C GLN A 251 -1.82 19.62 -5.29
N GLN A 252 -0.95 20.63 -5.16
CA GLN A 252 -0.22 21.20 -6.30
C GLN A 252 0.60 20.13 -7.04
N ILE A 253 1.29 19.25 -6.31
CA ILE A 253 2.12 18.18 -6.88
C ILE A 253 1.29 17.06 -7.53
N ILE A 254 0.11 16.74 -7.02
CA ILE A 254 -0.80 15.77 -7.64
C ILE A 254 -1.42 16.36 -8.90
N ASN A 255 -1.93 17.59 -8.84
CA ASN A 255 -2.57 18.27 -9.97
C ASN A 255 -1.58 18.59 -11.10
N SER A 256 -0.27 18.63 -10.83
CA SER A 256 0.77 18.76 -11.85
C SER A 256 1.17 17.44 -12.53
N ARG A 257 0.62 16.29 -12.12
CA ARG A 257 0.93 15.00 -12.78
C ARG A 257 0.18 14.89 -14.10
N PRO A 258 0.79 14.33 -15.17
CA PRO A 258 0.07 13.95 -16.37
C PRO A 258 -1.12 13.05 -16.03
N GLN A 259 -2.32 13.42 -16.48
CA GLN A 259 -3.55 12.64 -16.26
C GLN A 259 -3.65 11.54 -17.32
N ILE A 260 -2.70 10.60 -17.26
CA ILE A 260 -2.58 9.50 -18.22
C ILE A 260 -3.51 8.37 -17.79
N GLY A 261 -4.40 7.96 -18.70
CA GLY A 261 -5.37 6.89 -18.45
C GLY A 261 -4.73 5.50 -18.37
N LYS A 262 -5.50 4.52 -17.92
CA LYS A 262 -5.11 3.11 -18.04
C LYS A 262 -5.22 2.66 -19.51
N PRO A 263 -4.25 1.91 -20.07
CA PRO A 263 -4.37 1.36 -21.41
C PRO A 263 -5.62 0.48 -21.59
N ASN A 264 -6.25 0.59 -22.76
CA ASN A 264 -7.39 -0.23 -23.13
C ASN A 264 -6.92 -1.64 -23.48
N TYR A 265 -7.54 -2.69 -22.93
CA TYR A 265 -7.18 -4.05 -23.34
C TYR A 265 -7.67 -4.35 -24.76
N TYR A 266 -6.73 -4.69 -25.65
CA TYR A 266 -7.00 -5.26 -26.97
C TYR A 266 -6.29 -6.60 -27.13
N SER A 267 -6.92 -7.53 -27.83
CA SER A 267 -6.26 -8.77 -28.26
C SER A 267 -5.87 -8.68 -29.73
N GLN A 268 -4.63 -9.02 -30.10
CA GLN A 268 -4.21 -9.09 -31.50
C GLN A 268 -4.92 -10.22 -32.27
N LYS A 269 -5.51 -11.19 -31.55
CA LYS A 269 -6.28 -12.31 -32.12
C LYS A 269 -7.75 -11.97 -32.41
N ASP A 270 -8.25 -10.84 -31.92
CA ASP A 270 -9.62 -10.37 -32.15
C ASP A 270 -9.97 -10.34 -33.64
N SER A 271 -11.09 -10.95 -34.03
CA SER A 271 -11.49 -11.14 -35.43
C SER A 271 -11.73 -9.84 -36.19
N ARG A 272 -11.90 -8.70 -35.49
CA ARG A 272 -12.06 -7.37 -36.09
C ARG A 272 -10.80 -6.85 -36.77
N TRP A 273 -9.62 -7.37 -36.43
CA TRP A 273 -8.35 -6.90 -36.99
C TRP A 273 -7.25 -7.96 -37.15
N SER A 274 -7.39 -9.17 -36.58
CA SER A 274 -6.36 -10.21 -36.66
C SER A 274 -6.00 -10.65 -38.09
N GLY A 275 -6.93 -10.49 -39.04
CA GLY A 275 -6.72 -10.72 -40.47
C GLY A 275 -6.13 -9.55 -41.26
N ASN A 276 -5.98 -8.35 -40.67
CA ASN A 276 -5.45 -7.19 -41.36
C ASN A 276 -3.94 -7.34 -41.61
N ARG A 277 -3.45 -6.88 -42.77
CA ARG A 277 -2.03 -6.93 -43.12
C ARG A 277 -1.19 -6.21 -42.07
N PHE A 278 -0.08 -6.82 -41.70
CA PHE A 278 1.01 -6.18 -40.99
C PHE A 278 2.33 -6.79 -41.47
N ASN A 279 3.18 -5.97 -42.10
CA ASN A 279 4.37 -6.37 -42.82
C ASN A 279 4.06 -7.49 -43.86
N SER A 280 4.85 -8.57 -43.91
CA SER A 280 4.60 -9.71 -44.80
C SER A 280 3.60 -10.74 -44.23
N SER A 281 2.78 -10.31 -43.26
CA SER A 281 1.98 -11.15 -42.37
C SER A 281 0.65 -10.46 -42.02
N THR A 282 -0.01 -10.89 -40.94
CA THR A 282 -1.18 -10.21 -40.35
C THR A 282 -0.99 -9.92 -38.86
N ILE A 283 -1.93 -9.17 -38.28
CA ILE A 283 -1.90 -8.77 -36.85
C ILE A 283 -2.03 -9.99 -35.91
N GLY A 284 -2.83 -10.99 -36.26
CA GLY A 284 -3.03 -12.20 -35.46
C GLY A 284 -1.72 -12.90 -35.03
N PRO A 285 -0.87 -13.36 -35.96
CA PRO A 285 0.38 -14.05 -35.64
C PRO A 285 1.54 -13.12 -35.23
N SER A 286 1.56 -11.85 -35.64
CA SER A 286 2.76 -11.00 -35.52
C SER A 286 2.53 -9.57 -35.03
N GLY A 287 1.30 -9.18 -34.72
CA GLY A 287 0.92 -7.81 -34.37
C GLY A 287 0.96 -7.48 -32.87
N CYS A 288 1.80 -8.14 -32.06
CA CYS A 288 1.88 -7.85 -30.62
C CYS A 288 2.27 -6.39 -30.36
N VAL A 289 3.35 -5.90 -31.00
CA VAL A 289 3.84 -4.53 -30.88
C VAL A 289 2.80 -3.46 -31.27
N PRO A 290 2.18 -3.47 -32.47
CA PRO A 290 1.16 -2.48 -32.80
C PRO A 290 -0.11 -2.60 -31.95
N THR A 291 -0.47 -3.80 -31.49
CA THR A 291 -1.60 -3.97 -30.55
C THR A 291 -1.29 -3.35 -29.19
N SER A 292 -0.10 -3.61 -28.63
CA SER A 292 0.37 -2.99 -27.38
C SER A 292 0.42 -1.47 -27.46
N LEU A 293 0.91 -0.91 -28.57
CA LEU A 293 0.90 0.54 -28.76
C LEU A 293 -0.53 1.09 -28.92
N ALA A 294 -1.42 0.37 -29.60
CA ALA A 294 -2.84 0.76 -29.69
C ALA A 294 -3.56 0.77 -28.33
N MET A 295 -3.27 -0.19 -27.44
CA MET A 295 -3.82 -0.20 -26.06
C MET A 295 -3.50 1.11 -25.33
N ILE A 296 -2.24 1.55 -25.46
CA ILE A 296 -1.73 2.76 -24.82
C ILE A 296 -2.34 4.00 -25.46
N LEU A 297 -2.23 4.16 -26.77
CA LEU A 297 -2.72 5.36 -27.46
C LEU A 297 -4.23 5.57 -27.24
N SER A 298 -5.04 4.50 -27.24
CA SER A 298 -6.48 4.66 -27.05
C SER A 298 -6.93 4.77 -25.60
N GLY A 299 -6.34 4.02 -24.67
CA GLY A 299 -6.74 4.06 -23.25
C GLY A 299 -6.04 5.13 -22.44
N SER A 300 -4.72 5.26 -22.62
CA SER A 300 -3.91 6.21 -21.85
C SER A 300 -3.97 7.64 -22.37
N TYR A 301 -4.18 7.81 -23.68
CA TYR A 301 -4.19 9.11 -24.35
C TYR A 301 -5.51 9.46 -25.04
N GLY A 302 -6.54 8.60 -24.91
CA GLY A 302 -7.89 8.87 -25.39
C GLY A 302 -8.03 8.92 -26.92
N MET A 303 -7.04 8.43 -27.68
CA MET A 303 -7.09 8.43 -29.14
C MET A 303 -8.08 7.39 -29.66
N ASN A 304 -8.89 7.74 -30.67
CA ASN A 304 -9.78 6.78 -31.31
C ASN A 304 -9.01 5.91 -32.33
N LEU A 305 -8.23 4.95 -31.84
CA LEU A 305 -7.36 4.07 -32.63
C LEU A 305 -7.58 2.59 -32.28
N THR A 306 -7.57 1.74 -33.31
CA THR A 306 -7.56 0.28 -33.20
C THR A 306 -6.17 -0.30 -33.46
N PRO A 307 -5.92 -1.58 -33.13
CA PRO A 307 -4.70 -2.28 -33.55
C PRO A 307 -4.47 -2.27 -35.06
N ALA A 308 -5.55 -2.24 -35.88
CA ALA A 308 -5.44 -2.15 -37.33
C ALA A 308 -4.87 -0.79 -37.79
N ASP A 309 -5.30 0.31 -37.19
CA ASP A 309 -4.82 1.66 -37.53
C ASP A 309 -3.33 1.81 -37.20
N VAL A 310 -2.93 1.33 -36.02
CA VAL A 310 -1.54 1.40 -35.55
C VAL A 310 -0.65 0.45 -36.36
N ALA A 311 -1.10 -0.76 -36.68
CA ALA A 311 -0.37 -1.69 -37.55
C ALA A 311 -0.19 -1.13 -38.96
N ALA A 312 -1.23 -0.56 -39.57
CA ALA A 312 -1.15 0.05 -40.90
C ALA A 312 -0.21 1.27 -40.94
N ARG A 313 -0.09 2.02 -39.84
CA ARG A 313 0.88 3.13 -39.74
C ARG A 313 2.30 2.63 -39.50
N MET A 314 2.47 1.57 -38.70
CA MET A 314 3.77 0.94 -38.41
C MET A 314 4.35 0.21 -39.63
N ASP A 315 3.52 -0.39 -40.48
CA ASP A 315 3.85 -1.02 -41.77
C ASP A 315 4.56 -0.04 -42.75
N GLY A 316 4.32 1.27 -42.59
CA GLY A 316 5.01 2.32 -43.35
C GLY A 316 6.41 2.70 -42.83
N TYR A 317 6.81 2.19 -41.66
CA TYR A 317 8.12 2.46 -41.05
C TYR A 317 8.96 1.19 -40.88
N SER A 318 8.32 0.04 -40.66
CA SER A 318 9.01 -1.22 -40.38
C SER A 318 9.74 -1.76 -41.61
N SER A 319 10.91 -2.32 -41.36
CA SER A 319 11.74 -3.00 -42.37
C SER A 319 11.77 -4.52 -42.18
N TRP A 320 10.99 -5.04 -41.22
CA TRP A 320 10.95 -6.45 -40.86
C TRP A 320 9.83 -7.16 -41.61
N ALA A 321 10.06 -8.41 -42.02
CA ALA A 321 9.02 -9.22 -42.66
C ALA A 321 7.92 -9.66 -41.68
N PHE A 322 8.29 -9.89 -40.41
CA PHE A 322 7.41 -10.34 -39.33
C PHE A 322 7.75 -9.60 -38.04
N GLY A 323 6.73 -9.29 -37.24
CA GLY A 323 6.89 -8.54 -36.00
C GLY A 323 7.27 -7.07 -36.23
N ALA A 324 7.70 -6.40 -35.16
CA ALA A 324 8.24 -5.04 -35.18
C ALA A 324 9.27 -4.88 -34.05
N SER A 325 10.20 -3.94 -34.20
CA SER A 325 11.31 -3.72 -33.27
C SER A 325 11.09 -2.54 -32.31
N GLY A 326 12.08 -2.30 -31.44
CA GLY A 326 12.12 -1.13 -30.57
C GLY A 326 12.08 0.19 -31.36
N LYS A 327 12.79 0.27 -32.49
CA LYS A 327 12.71 1.43 -33.40
C LYS A 327 11.32 1.62 -34.00
N ASP A 328 10.60 0.55 -34.32
CA ASP A 328 9.24 0.63 -34.88
C ASP A 328 8.25 1.21 -33.86
N ILE A 329 8.40 0.86 -32.57
CA ILE A 329 7.66 1.48 -31.46
C ILE A 329 7.92 2.99 -31.45
N ILE A 330 9.19 3.40 -31.44
CA ILE A 330 9.61 4.80 -31.37
C ILE A 330 9.10 5.59 -32.57
N ALA A 331 9.30 5.10 -33.79
CA ALA A 331 8.85 5.75 -35.02
C ALA A 331 7.32 5.90 -35.05
N THR A 332 6.59 4.82 -34.71
CA THR A 332 5.12 4.83 -34.75
C THR A 332 4.53 5.73 -33.66
N ALA A 333 5.03 5.69 -32.43
CA ALA A 333 4.57 6.57 -31.35
C ALA A 333 4.84 8.05 -31.67
N ASN A 334 6.05 8.39 -32.12
CA ASN A 334 6.41 9.75 -32.55
C ASN A 334 5.49 10.23 -33.68
N SER A 335 5.11 9.34 -34.59
CA SER A 335 4.20 9.67 -35.70
C SER A 335 2.76 9.99 -35.26
N TYR A 336 2.37 9.63 -34.03
CA TYR A 336 1.11 10.04 -33.39
C TYR A 336 1.28 11.24 -32.45
N GLY A 337 2.47 11.84 -32.36
CA GLY A 337 2.79 12.97 -31.49
C GLY A 337 3.29 12.58 -30.09
N HIS A 338 3.49 11.30 -29.81
CA HIS A 338 3.95 10.80 -28.52
C HIS A 338 5.44 10.53 -28.51
N SER A 339 6.14 11.06 -27.51
CA SER A 339 7.57 10.80 -27.35
C SER A 339 7.80 9.45 -26.64
N VAL A 340 8.95 8.83 -26.89
CA VAL A 340 9.31 7.54 -26.27
C VAL A 340 10.62 7.67 -25.49
N GLU A 341 10.60 7.25 -24.23
CA GLU A 341 11.81 7.07 -23.42
C GLU A 341 12.17 5.58 -23.39
N VAL A 342 13.37 5.26 -23.87
CA VAL A 342 13.97 3.93 -23.68
C VAL A 342 14.49 3.85 -22.25
N VAL A 343 14.00 2.87 -21.50
CA VAL A 343 14.29 2.73 -20.06
C VAL A 343 15.71 2.22 -19.85
N SER A 344 16.50 2.90 -19.01
CA SER A 344 17.90 2.53 -18.75
C SER A 344 18.09 1.48 -17.65
N SER A 345 17.11 1.26 -16.78
CA SER A 345 17.20 0.30 -15.65
C SER A 345 15.83 -0.04 -15.05
N GLN A 346 15.74 -1.15 -14.29
CA GLN A 346 14.52 -1.55 -13.58
C GLN A 346 13.97 -0.41 -12.70
N ALA A 347 14.84 0.29 -11.97
CA ALA A 347 14.45 1.41 -11.11
C ALA A 347 13.79 2.56 -11.90
N VAL A 348 14.20 2.79 -13.15
CA VAL A 348 13.55 3.76 -14.05
C VAL A 348 12.21 3.23 -14.57
N ALA A 349 12.11 1.94 -14.91
CA ALA A 349 10.83 1.32 -15.29
C ALA A 349 9.79 1.49 -14.18
N GLU A 350 10.16 1.11 -12.96
CA GLU A 350 9.31 1.26 -11.79
C GLU A 350 8.93 2.73 -11.55
N GLN A 351 9.89 3.67 -11.69
CA GLN A 351 9.65 5.10 -11.51
C GLN A 351 8.61 5.64 -12.49
N ARG A 352 8.67 5.22 -13.75
CA ARG A 352 7.74 5.67 -14.80
C ARG A 352 6.34 5.11 -14.58
N LEU A 353 6.24 3.86 -14.12
CA LEU A 353 4.98 3.26 -13.67
C LEU A 353 4.41 3.94 -12.41
N ARG A 354 5.25 4.42 -11.48
CA ARG A 354 4.83 5.25 -10.33
C ARG A 354 4.34 6.63 -10.74
N GLU A 355 4.94 7.20 -11.79
CA GLU A 355 4.54 8.50 -12.37
C GLU A 355 3.25 8.41 -13.20
N GLY A 356 2.73 7.21 -13.46
CA GLY A 356 1.51 6.96 -14.22
C GLY A 356 1.71 6.73 -15.72
N TYR A 357 2.94 6.60 -16.20
CA TYR A 357 3.20 6.28 -17.60
C TYR A 357 3.02 4.77 -17.89
N PRO A 358 2.39 4.40 -19.01
CA PRO A 358 2.37 3.03 -19.50
C PRO A 358 3.69 2.67 -20.19
N LEU A 359 4.10 1.41 -20.04
CA LEU A 359 5.31 0.87 -20.64
C LEU A 359 4.97 -0.27 -21.60
N ILE A 360 5.69 -0.35 -22.73
CA ILE A 360 5.77 -1.56 -23.57
C ILE A 360 7.05 -2.29 -23.19
N TRP A 361 6.94 -3.59 -22.95
CA TRP A 361 8.06 -4.50 -22.69
C TRP A 361 8.13 -5.52 -23.82
N LEU A 362 9.30 -5.71 -24.42
CA LEU A 362 9.55 -6.86 -25.29
C LEU A 362 10.20 -7.95 -24.44
N VAL A 363 9.43 -9.01 -24.17
CA VAL A 363 9.74 -10.10 -23.25
C VAL A 363 9.98 -11.41 -24.01
N ASN A 364 10.74 -12.31 -23.40
CA ASN A 364 11.02 -13.64 -23.90
C ASN A 364 9.96 -14.65 -23.44
N VAL A 365 9.15 -15.13 -24.38
CA VAL A 365 8.18 -16.23 -24.19
C VAL A 365 8.58 -17.51 -24.93
N GLY A 366 9.85 -17.60 -25.36
CA GLY A 366 10.38 -18.55 -26.35
C GLY A 366 10.76 -17.85 -27.66
N ILE A 367 10.11 -16.71 -27.93
CA ILE A 367 10.42 -15.68 -28.92
C ILE A 367 10.23 -14.30 -28.26
N GLY A 368 10.64 -13.22 -28.92
CA GLY A 368 10.26 -11.85 -28.57
C GLY A 368 8.75 -11.64 -28.64
N HIS A 369 8.18 -11.02 -27.61
CA HIS A 369 6.74 -10.73 -27.51
C HIS A 369 6.50 -9.42 -26.77
N ALA A 370 5.58 -8.59 -27.28
CA ALA A 370 5.24 -7.32 -26.65
C ALA A 370 4.13 -7.48 -25.61
N VAL A 371 4.31 -6.90 -24.43
CA VAL A 371 3.26 -6.73 -23.41
C VAL A 371 3.22 -5.28 -22.91
N VAL A 372 2.05 -4.80 -22.53
CA VAL A 372 1.89 -3.47 -21.91
C VAL A 372 1.87 -3.63 -20.39
N SER A 373 2.46 -2.69 -19.64
CA SER A 373 2.23 -2.58 -18.20
C SER A 373 1.79 -1.17 -17.80
N PHE A 374 0.97 -1.09 -16.74
CA PHE A 374 0.49 0.17 -16.19
C PHE A 374 0.32 0.12 -14.67
N GLY A 375 0.58 1.26 -14.02
CA GLY A 375 0.53 1.41 -12.56
C GLY A 375 1.65 0.70 -11.82
N ASN A 376 1.87 1.11 -10.57
CA ASN A 376 2.81 0.48 -9.64
C ASN A 376 2.15 0.35 -8.26
N SER A 377 2.23 -0.82 -7.65
CA SER A 377 1.80 -1.06 -6.27
C SER A 377 2.72 -2.10 -5.63
N GLY A 378 3.46 -1.71 -4.59
CA GLY A 378 4.37 -2.61 -3.88
C GLY A 378 5.44 -3.28 -4.76
N GLY A 379 5.95 -2.60 -5.80
CA GLY A 379 6.91 -3.16 -6.75
C GLY A 379 6.30 -4.06 -7.84
N LYS A 380 4.97 -4.17 -7.90
CA LYS A 380 4.23 -4.89 -8.94
C LYS A 380 3.54 -3.93 -9.90
N THR A 381 3.27 -4.39 -11.12
CA THR A 381 2.55 -3.64 -12.16
C THR A 381 1.49 -4.53 -12.81
N GLU A 382 0.39 -3.94 -13.28
CA GLU A 382 -0.61 -4.69 -14.04
C GLU A 382 -0.17 -4.84 -15.49
N VAL A 383 -0.04 -6.07 -15.96
CA VAL A 383 0.37 -6.42 -17.32
C VAL A 383 -0.83 -6.81 -18.17
N LEU A 384 -0.87 -6.28 -19.38
CA LEU A 384 -1.85 -6.56 -20.42
C LEU A 384 -1.11 -7.18 -21.62
N ASP A 385 -1.31 -8.48 -21.81
CA ASP A 385 -0.70 -9.23 -22.92
C ASP A 385 -1.67 -9.32 -24.11
N PRO A 386 -1.29 -8.79 -25.29
CA PRO A 386 -2.15 -8.73 -26.47
C PRO A 386 -2.47 -10.10 -27.08
N TYR A 387 -1.81 -11.20 -26.68
CA TYR A 387 -2.01 -12.51 -27.27
C TYR A 387 -3.11 -13.33 -26.57
N ASP A 388 -4.27 -12.72 -26.31
CA ASP A 388 -5.33 -13.25 -25.42
C ASP A 388 -4.86 -13.53 -23.99
N ARG A 389 -3.98 -12.67 -23.43
CA ARG A 389 -3.47 -12.79 -22.05
C ARG A 389 -2.71 -14.11 -21.77
N GLN A 390 -2.20 -14.75 -22.82
CA GLN A 390 -1.74 -16.14 -22.81
C GLN A 390 -0.43 -16.36 -22.03
N PHE A 391 0.50 -15.42 -22.05
CA PHE A 391 1.86 -15.61 -21.54
C PHE A 391 2.13 -14.90 -20.22
N ILE A 392 1.86 -13.59 -20.14
CA ILE A 392 2.16 -12.77 -18.94
C ILE A 392 1.05 -11.72 -18.76
N ASN A 393 0.20 -11.87 -17.76
CA ASN A 393 -0.94 -10.98 -17.56
C ASN A 393 -1.26 -10.76 -16.06
N GLY A 394 -1.97 -9.67 -15.74
CA GLY A 394 -2.35 -9.31 -14.37
C GLY A 394 -1.19 -8.71 -13.59
N TRP A 395 -1.30 -8.66 -12.26
CA TRP A 395 -0.27 -8.06 -11.41
C TRP A 395 0.98 -8.93 -11.32
N GLN A 396 2.08 -8.43 -11.90
CA GLN A 396 3.39 -9.09 -11.96
C GLN A 396 4.44 -8.26 -11.23
N ASP A 397 5.41 -8.92 -10.59
CA ASP A 397 6.58 -8.24 -10.03
C ASP A 397 7.41 -7.59 -11.14
N ILE A 398 7.79 -6.32 -10.97
CA ILE A 398 8.53 -5.58 -12.02
C ILE A 398 9.93 -6.20 -12.22
N SER A 399 10.50 -6.79 -11.17
CA SER A 399 11.73 -7.60 -11.24
C SER A 399 11.56 -8.90 -12.03
N PHE A 400 10.37 -9.52 -12.02
CA PHE A 400 10.08 -10.68 -12.87
C PHE A 400 10.03 -10.27 -14.35
N LEU A 401 9.38 -9.14 -14.69
CA LEU A 401 9.39 -8.60 -16.06
C LEU A 401 10.79 -8.23 -16.53
N TRP A 402 11.59 -7.60 -15.66
CA TRP A 402 12.98 -7.25 -15.95
C TRP A 402 13.88 -8.49 -16.12
N GLY A 403 13.63 -9.57 -15.38
CA GLY A 403 14.26 -10.88 -15.60
C GLY A 403 13.77 -11.64 -16.83
N LYS A 404 12.73 -11.12 -17.51
CA LYS A 404 12.04 -11.74 -18.65
C LYS A 404 12.22 -10.98 -19.97
N LEU A 405 13.09 -9.97 -20.04
CA LEU A 405 13.36 -9.24 -21.29
C LEU A 405 13.75 -10.17 -22.44
N SER A 406 13.41 -9.76 -23.66
CA SER A 406 13.64 -10.52 -24.89
C SER A 406 15.12 -10.84 -25.12
N ARG A 407 15.36 -11.91 -25.88
CA ARG A 407 16.71 -12.31 -26.35
C ARG A 407 16.90 -12.07 -27.85
N ASP A 408 15.84 -11.67 -28.56
CA ASP A 408 15.89 -11.52 -30.01
C ASP A 408 16.60 -10.20 -30.38
N PRO A 409 17.63 -10.20 -31.24
CA PRO A 409 18.42 -9.00 -31.53
C PRO A 409 17.62 -7.81 -32.09
N MET A 410 16.46 -8.06 -32.70
CA MET A 410 15.58 -7.00 -33.21
C MET A 410 14.96 -6.15 -32.09
N ASP A 411 14.68 -6.75 -30.92
CA ASP A 411 14.03 -6.05 -29.81
C ASP A 411 14.98 -5.07 -29.10
N TRP A 412 16.29 -5.31 -29.24
CA TRP A 412 17.37 -4.50 -28.67
C TRP A 412 17.87 -3.39 -29.62
N ASP A 413 17.25 -3.24 -30.80
CA ASP A 413 17.76 -2.35 -31.85
C ASP A 413 17.67 -0.85 -31.50
N ALA A 414 16.93 -0.51 -30.45
CA ALA A 414 16.78 0.82 -29.87
C ALA A 414 17.36 0.94 -28.43
N GLY A 415 18.03 -0.09 -27.91
CA GLY A 415 18.55 -0.14 -26.53
C GLY A 415 17.90 -1.24 -25.71
N VAL A 416 17.64 -0.99 -24.42
CA VAL A 416 16.92 -1.95 -23.57
C VAL A 416 15.46 -2.08 -24.07
N PRO A 417 14.89 -3.29 -24.19
CA PRO A 417 13.56 -3.54 -24.75
C PRO A 417 12.39 -3.15 -23.82
N VAL A 418 12.44 -1.96 -23.23
CA VAL A 418 11.42 -1.40 -22.34
C VAL A 418 11.22 0.08 -22.68
N PHE A 419 10.01 0.43 -23.10
CA PHE A 419 9.69 1.71 -23.73
C PHE A 419 8.56 2.40 -22.98
N VAL A 420 8.83 3.58 -22.42
CA VAL A 420 7.80 4.46 -21.85
C VAL A 420 7.21 5.27 -22.99
N ILE A 421 5.90 5.20 -23.18
CA ILE A 421 5.18 6.13 -24.06
C ILE A 421 4.81 7.37 -23.23
N LYS A 422 4.96 8.57 -23.80
CA LYS A 422 4.75 9.85 -23.11
C LYS A 422 3.78 10.76 -23.84
#